data_AF-A0A0B1RY83-F1
#
_entry.id   AF-A0A0B1RY83-F1
#
_cell.length_a   1.000
_cell.length_b   1.000
_cell.length_c   1.000
_cell.angle_alpha   90.00
_cell.angle_beta   90.00
_cell.angle_gamma   90.00
#
_symmetry.space_group_name_H-M   'P 1'
#
loop_
_entity.id
_entity.type
_entity.pdbx_description
1 polymer ?
#
loop_
_entity_poly.entity_id
_entity_poly.type
_entity_poly.pdbx_seq_one_letter_code
_entity_poly.pdbx_strand_id
1 'polypeptide(L)'
;MSLEADAQISAKTCSSGFMYRSHRSSGENVYYNSSTTIPYLQIASEGMEYWRGEVDTNGMNYRMQFIKNLETKPNSPLDYIQMVWASSYKVGCGVARCPFGTVFVCRYYPR
;
A
#
# COMPACT_ATOMS: atom_id res chain seq x y z
N MET A 1 -12.57 -13.19 6.94
CA MET A 1 -12.76 -12.20 5.85
C MET A 1 -11.61 -12.34 4.87
N SER A 2 -11.82 -12.24 3.55
CA SER A 2 -10.71 -12.29 2.58
C SER A 2 -9.90 -10.99 2.61
N LEU A 3 -8.65 -11.02 2.16
CA LEU A 3 -7.81 -9.82 2.06
C LEU A 3 -8.41 -8.75 1.16
N GLU A 4 -9.03 -9.16 0.04
CA GLU A 4 -9.71 -8.26 -0.89
C GLU A 4 -10.90 -7.55 -0.23
N ALA A 5 -11.75 -8.29 0.49
CA ALA A 5 -12.90 -7.71 1.18
C ALA A 5 -12.46 -6.69 2.25
N ASP A 6 -11.40 -7.00 3.00
CA ASP A 6 -10.83 -6.09 4.01
C ASP A 6 -10.17 -4.86 3.37
N ALA A 7 -9.43 -5.04 2.26
CA ALA A 7 -8.88 -3.93 1.49
C ALA A 7 -10.00 -3.02 0.94
N GLN A 8 -11.08 -3.60 0.45
CA GLN A 8 -12.23 -2.87 -0.09
C GLN A 8 -12.99 -2.10 0.99
N ILE A 9 -13.12 -2.65 2.20
CA ILE A 9 -13.65 -1.93 3.36
C ILE A 9 -12.76 -0.73 3.68
N SER A 10 -11.44 -0.93 3.71
CA SER A 10 -10.47 0.14 3.95
C SER A 10 -10.52 1.24 2.89
N ALA A 11 -10.59 0.89 1.61
CA ALA A 11 -10.72 1.89 0.53
C ALA A 11 -12.00 2.72 0.69
N LYS A 12 -13.12 2.08 1.07
CA LYS A 12 -14.42 2.73 1.28
C LYS A 12 -14.46 3.68 2.48
N THR A 13 -13.51 3.60 3.41
CA THR A 13 -13.44 4.61 4.50
C THR A 13 -13.01 5.97 3.98
N CYS A 14 -12.52 6.06 2.74
CA CYS A 14 -12.08 7.29 2.11
C CYS A 14 -11.14 8.11 3.00
N SER A 15 -10.29 7.41 3.74
CA SER A 15 -9.31 8.02 4.64
C SER A 15 -8.04 8.30 3.86
N SER A 16 -7.58 9.55 3.89
CA SER A 16 -6.32 9.98 3.25
C SER A 16 -5.06 9.57 4.03
N GLY A 17 -5.22 8.90 5.17
CA GLY A 17 -4.13 8.60 6.10
C GLY A 17 -4.01 7.11 6.42
N PHE A 18 -2.75 6.66 6.54
CA PHE A 18 -2.34 5.36 7.03
C PHE A 18 -2.87 5.13 8.46
N MET A 19 -4.06 4.55 8.58
CA MET A 19 -4.62 4.27 9.90
C MET A 19 -3.85 3.10 10.54
N TYR A 20 -3.06 3.42 11.57
CA TYR A 20 -2.33 2.53 12.49
C TYR A 20 -2.01 1.13 11.93
N ARG A 21 -0.94 1.06 11.11
CA ARG A 21 -0.41 -0.20 10.58
C ARG A 21 -0.13 -1.21 11.70
N SER A 22 0.20 -0.81 12.94
CA SER A 22 0.70 -1.68 14.01
C SER A 22 -0.27 -2.75 14.55
N HIS A 23 -1.59 -2.58 14.44
CA HIS A 23 -2.57 -3.53 15.01
C HIS A 23 -3.17 -4.52 14.00
N ARG A 24 -2.79 -4.42 12.72
CA ARG A 24 -3.33 -5.29 11.68
C ARG A 24 -2.49 -6.54 11.52
N SER A 25 -3.17 -7.68 11.41
CA SER A 25 -2.56 -8.99 11.13
C SER A 25 -2.05 -9.13 9.69
N SER A 26 -2.33 -8.14 8.83
CA SER A 26 -1.91 -8.04 7.44
C SER A 26 -1.16 -6.74 7.18
N GLY A 27 -0.28 -6.77 6.17
CA GLY A 27 0.34 -5.58 5.59
C GLY A 27 -0.65 -4.70 4.85
N GLU A 28 -0.29 -3.44 4.61
CA GLU A 28 -1.13 -2.46 3.89
C GLU A 28 -0.27 -1.48 3.09
N ASN A 29 -0.63 -1.32 1.82
CA ASN A 29 -0.22 -0.16 1.02
C ASN A 29 -1.48 0.62 0.60
N VAL A 30 -1.36 1.94 0.56
CA VAL A 30 -2.45 2.85 0.15
C VAL A 30 -1.92 3.80 -0.93
N TYR A 31 -2.70 3.99 -1.97
CA TYR A 31 -2.44 4.95 -3.04
C TYR A 31 -3.69 5.80 -3.29
N TYR A 32 -3.48 7.04 -3.69
CA TYR A 32 -4.53 8.01 -3.90
C TYR A 32 -4.29 8.79 -5.19
N ASN A 33 -5.35 8.96 -5.98
CA ASN A 33 -5.39 9.82 -7.14
C ASN A 33 -6.57 10.81 -6.99
N SER A 34 -6.38 12.09 -7.32
CA SER A 34 -7.43 13.12 -7.19
C SER A 34 -8.59 12.98 -8.19
N SER A 35 -8.43 12.16 -9.23
CA SER A 35 -9.50 11.85 -10.17
C SER A 35 -10.58 10.98 -9.52
N THR A 36 -11.82 11.44 -9.56
CA THR A 36 -13.00 10.68 -9.13
C THR A 36 -13.52 9.73 -10.21
N THR A 37 -12.97 9.79 -11.42
CA THR A 37 -13.45 9.03 -12.59
C THR A 37 -12.39 8.13 -13.22
N ILE A 38 -11.17 8.12 -12.69
CA ILE A 38 -10.07 7.25 -13.17
C ILE A 38 -10.53 5.78 -13.30
N PRO A 39 -10.20 5.10 -14.41
CA PRO A 39 -10.46 3.67 -14.55
C PRO A 39 -9.78 2.87 -13.44
N TYR A 40 -10.46 1.86 -12.90
CA TYR A 40 -9.93 1.08 -11.77
C TYR A 40 -8.61 0.37 -12.07
N LEU A 41 -8.44 -0.16 -13.29
CA LEU A 41 -7.17 -0.75 -13.70
C LEU A 41 -6.05 0.28 -13.82
N GLN A 42 -6.36 1.52 -14.20
CA GLN A 42 -5.36 2.57 -14.33
C GLN A 42 -4.83 2.99 -12.95
N ILE A 43 -5.70 3.27 -11.98
CA ILE A 43 -5.24 3.60 -10.61
C ILE A 43 -4.49 2.44 -9.95
N ALA A 44 -4.88 1.19 -10.24
CA ALA A 44 -4.14 0.03 -9.74
C ALA A 44 -2.71 0.01 -10.28
N SER A 45 -2.53 0.21 -11.60
CA SER A 45 -1.21 0.30 -12.22
C SER A 45 -0.40 1.49 -11.68
N GLU A 46 -1.00 2.67 -11.59
CA GLU A 46 -0.34 3.87 -11.05
C GLU A 46 0.12 3.67 -9.60
N GLY A 47 -0.73 3.05 -8.76
CA GLY A 47 -0.39 2.78 -7.37
C GLY A 47 0.72 1.75 -7.20
N MET A 48 0.71 0.67 -8.01
CA MET A 48 1.78 -0.32 -8.00
C MET A 48 3.11 0.26 -8.44
N GLU A 49 3.14 1.08 -9.50
CA GLU A 49 4.35 1.76 -9.95
C GLU A 49 4.84 2.80 -8.95
N TYR A 50 3.92 3.53 -8.30
CA TYR A 50 4.25 4.48 -7.24
C TYR A 50 4.94 3.78 -6.06
N TRP A 51 4.36 2.71 -5.52
CA TRP A 51 4.96 1.94 -4.43
C TRP A 51 6.29 1.31 -4.86
N ARG A 52 6.37 0.76 -6.07
CA ARG A 52 7.62 0.21 -6.63
C ARG A 52 8.71 1.29 -6.67
N GLY A 53 8.39 2.49 -7.15
CA GLY A 53 9.33 3.59 -7.34
C GLY A 53 9.94 4.17 -6.07
N GLU A 54 9.42 3.84 -4.88
CA GLU A 54 10.02 4.29 -3.62
C GLU A 54 11.48 3.83 -3.48
N VAL A 55 11.81 2.65 -4.00
CA VAL A 55 13.19 2.11 -3.97
C VAL A 55 14.14 2.98 -4.79
N ASP A 56 13.67 3.59 -5.87
CA ASP A 56 14.49 4.43 -6.75
C ASP A 56 14.84 5.77 -6.06
N THR A 57 14.01 6.20 -5.10
CA THR A 57 14.20 7.47 -4.37
C THR A 57 15.19 7.34 -3.20
N ASN A 58 15.07 6.27 -2.39
CA ASN A 58 15.85 6.14 -1.15
C ASN A 58 16.72 4.89 -1.06
N GLY A 59 16.60 3.99 -2.04
CA GLY A 59 17.35 2.74 -2.10
C GLY A 59 17.00 1.77 -0.96
N MET A 60 17.44 0.54 -1.16
CA MET A 60 17.61 -0.44 -0.09
C MET A 60 19.10 -0.75 0.02
N ASN A 61 19.58 -1.00 1.24
CA ASN A 61 20.95 -1.50 1.37
C ASN A 61 21.05 -2.91 0.76
N TYR A 62 22.25 -3.30 0.32
CA TYR A 62 22.48 -4.63 -0.30
C TYR A 62 22.19 -5.80 0.65
N ARG A 63 22.08 -5.55 1.96
CA ARG A 63 21.75 -6.59 2.95
C ARG A 63 20.26 -6.92 2.95
N MET A 64 19.41 -6.08 2.36
CA MET A 64 17.96 -6.25 2.30
C MET A 64 17.34 -6.52 3.68
N GLN A 65 17.90 -5.90 4.73
CA GLN A 65 17.46 -6.07 6.10
C GLN A 65 16.50 -4.96 6.50
N PHE A 66 15.31 -5.35 6.95
CA PHE A 66 14.40 -4.42 7.62
C PHE A 66 14.94 -4.09 9.00
N ILE A 67 15.34 -2.83 9.20
CA ILE A 67 15.69 -2.28 10.51
C ILE A 67 14.59 -1.32 10.95
N LYS A 68 14.27 -1.32 12.25
CA LYS A 68 13.17 -0.52 12.81
C LYS A 68 13.25 0.98 12.47
N ASN A 69 14.46 1.50 12.28
CA ASN A 69 14.68 2.89 11.86
C ASN A 69 14.06 3.21 10.49
N LEU A 70 13.77 2.21 9.65
CA LEU A 70 13.03 2.41 8.39
C LEU A 70 11.57 2.80 8.63
N GLU A 71 10.97 2.48 9.79
CA GLU A 71 9.58 2.88 10.07
C GLU A 71 9.44 4.40 10.28
N THR A 72 10.49 5.04 10.76
CA THR A 72 10.50 6.47 11.11
C THR A 72 11.35 7.33 10.18
N LYS A 73 12.12 6.70 9.28
CA LYS A 73 12.95 7.40 8.30
C LYS A 73 12.05 8.18 7.31
N PRO A 74 12.32 9.48 7.07
CA PRO A 74 11.63 10.23 6.02
C PRO A 74 11.77 9.54 4.66
N ASN A 75 10.67 9.46 3.91
CA ASN A 75 10.62 8.84 2.58
C ASN A 75 11.11 7.37 2.55
N SER A 76 11.00 6.65 3.67
CA SER A 76 11.37 5.24 3.72
C SER A 76 10.53 4.42 2.73
N PRO A 77 11.13 3.47 1.99
CA PRO A 77 10.45 2.70 0.96
C PRO A 77 9.58 1.57 1.57
N LEU A 78 8.69 1.92 2.51
CA LEU A 78 7.90 0.96 3.28
C LEU A 78 6.88 0.23 2.42
N ASP A 79 6.28 0.91 1.45
CA ASP A 79 5.28 0.31 0.57
C ASP A 79 5.99 -0.61 -0.45
N TYR A 80 7.17 -0.22 -0.94
CA TYR A 80 8.04 -1.10 -1.71
C TYR A 80 8.43 -2.36 -0.91
N ILE A 81 8.93 -2.19 0.32
CA ILE A 81 9.34 -3.31 1.18
C ILE A 81 8.19 -4.30 1.36
N GLN A 82 6.96 -3.81 1.55
CA GLN A 82 5.79 -4.66 1.69
C GLN A 82 5.48 -5.43 0.40
N MET A 83 5.65 -4.82 -0.78
CA MET A 83 5.46 -5.50 -2.07
C MET A 83 6.44 -6.66 -2.28
N VAL A 84 7.69 -6.48 -1.84
CA VAL A 84 8.76 -7.47 -2.05
C VAL A 84 9.03 -8.34 -0.81
N TRP A 85 8.14 -8.29 0.18
CA TRP A 85 8.31 -9.05 1.41
C TRP A 85 8.19 -10.55 1.14
N ALA A 86 9.30 -11.28 1.26
CA ALA A 86 9.40 -12.65 0.78
C ALA A 86 8.39 -13.62 1.42
N SER A 87 7.95 -13.37 2.66
CA SER A 87 6.96 -14.22 3.33
C SER A 87 5.51 -13.83 3.03
N SER A 88 5.25 -12.69 2.40
CA SER A 88 3.91 -12.29 1.95
C SER A 88 3.57 -12.98 0.62
N TYR A 89 2.64 -13.93 0.64
CA TYR A 89 2.25 -14.69 -0.55
C TYR A 89 0.76 -14.59 -0.89
N LYS A 90 -0.03 -13.93 -0.05
CA LYS A 90 -1.44 -13.60 -0.33
C LYS A 90 -1.55 -12.09 -0.49
N VAL A 91 -2.23 -11.69 -1.55
CA VAL A 91 -2.57 -10.29 -1.82
C VAL A 91 -4.06 -10.17 -2.10
N GLY A 92 -4.67 -9.08 -1.64
CA GLY A 92 -6.02 -8.70 -2.02
C GLY A 92 -6.15 -7.19 -1.96
N CYS A 93 -6.79 -6.59 -2.97
CA CYS A 93 -6.83 -5.14 -3.11
C CYS A 93 -8.26 -4.64 -3.35
N GLY A 94 -8.52 -3.39 -2.99
CA GLY A 94 -9.80 -2.74 -3.15
C GLY A 94 -9.62 -1.31 -3.67
N VAL A 95 -10.59 -0.85 -4.46
CA VAL A 95 -10.62 0.50 -5.01
C VAL A 95 -11.94 1.15 -4.62
N ALA A 96 -11.90 2.40 -4.19
CA ALA A 96 -13.11 3.16 -3.88
C ALA A 96 -13.03 4.56 -4.48
N ARG A 97 -14.15 5.00 -5.06
CA ARG A 97 -14.36 6.41 -5.40
C ARG A 97 -14.81 7.15 -4.16
N CYS A 98 -14.12 8.23 -3.86
CA CYS A 98 -14.34 9.12 -2.74
C CYS A 98 -14.71 10.52 -3.27
N PRO A 99 -15.32 11.39 -2.45
CA PRO A 99 -15.70 12.74 -2.90
C PRO A 99 -14.52 13.59 -3.40
N PHE A 100 -13.30 13.28 -2.93
CA PHE A 100 -12.08 14.02 -3.25
C PHE A 100 -11.16 13.33 -4.27
N GLY A 101 -11.46 12.09 -4.68
CA GLY A 101 -10.64 11.33 -5.61
C GLY A 101 -10.90 9.83 -5.53
N THR A 102 -9.97 9.01 -5.99
CA THR A 102 -10.06 7.55 -5.93
C THR A 102 -8.94 6.99 -5.08
N VAL A 103 -9.28 6.08 -4.16
CA VAL A 103 -8.36 5.44 -3.22
C VAL A 103 -8.18 3.98 -3.60
N PHE A 104 -6.93 3.53 -3.66
CA PHE A 104 -6.53 2.15 -3.93
C PHE A 104 -5.79 1.60 -2.71
N VAL A 105 -6.20 0.43 -2.22
CA VAL A 105 -5.61 -0.22 -1.04
C VAL A 105 -5.27 -1.66 -1.39
N CYS A 106 -4.08 -2.12 -1.00
CA CYS A 106 -3.71 -3.54 -1.04
C CYS A 106 -3.38 -4.06 0.35
N ARG A 107 -3.77 -5.31 0.61
CA ARG A 107 -3.50 -6.08 1.82
C ARG A 107 -2.58 -7.24 1.49
N TYR A 108 -1.65 -7.51 2.40
CA TYR A 108 -0.63 -8.56 2.24
C TYR A 108 -0.61 -9.49 3.45
N TYR A 109 -0.46 -10.80 3.22
CA TYR A 109 -0.37 -11.77 4.30
C TYR A 109 0.50 -12.99 3.93
N PRO A 110 1.23 -13.57 4.91
CA PRO A 110 1.63 -13.00 6.19
C PRO A 110 2.33 -11.65 6.05
N ARG A 111 2.14 -10.77 7.05
CA ARG A 111 2.80 -9.47 7.10
C ARG A 111 4.31 -9.59 7.27
#